data_AF-A0A060T5V0-F1
#
_entry.id   AF-A0A060T5V0-F1
#
_cell.length_a   1.000
_cell.length_b   1.000
_cell.length_c   1.000
_cell.angle_alpha   90.00
_cell.angle_beta   90.00
_cell.angle_gamma   90.00
#
_symmetry.space_group_name_H-M   'P 1'
#
loop_
_entity.id
_entity.type
_entity.pdbx_description
1 polymer ?
#
loop_
_entity_poly.entity_id
_entity_poly.type
_entity_poly.pdbx_seq_one_letter_code
_entity_poly.pdbx_strand_id
1 'polypeptide(L)'
;MHYPRVEIQFCTKCKWNLRAAWYLQELLQTFGDQLGEVALAPGESGTFRVLVTVAEGQNELEVWERKKDGGFPDSKELKRRVRNIISPDQNLGHVDRHGQGDGLLVTESQPTSECQECK
;
A
#
# COMPACT_ATOMS: atom_id res chain seq x y z
N MET A 1 7.65 -6.15 -18.50
CA MET A 1 7.26 -5.90 -17.09
C MET A 1 6.90 -7.24 -16.48
N HIS A 2 7.22 -7.45 -15.20
CA HIS A 2 6.85 -8.69 -14.51
C HIS A 2 5.58 -8.45 -13.69
N TYR A 3 4.62 -9.37 -13.80
CA TYR A 3 3.35 -9.29 -13.10
C TYR A 3 3.24 -10.43 -12.07
N PRO A 4 2.53 -10.24 -10.95
CA PRO A 4 1.80 -9.04 -10.54
C PRO A 4 2.71 -7.87 -10.16
N ARG A 5 2.34 -6.65 -10.56
CA ARG A 5 3.05 -5.41 -10.29
C ARG A 5 2.35 -4.63 -9.20
N VAL A 6 3.06 -4.24 -8.16
CA VAL A 6 2.56 -3.32 -7.13
C VAL A 6 3.23 -1.96 -7.30
N GLU A 7 2.45 -0.88 -7.37
CA GLU A 7 2.98 0.48 -7.41
C GLU A 7 2.56 1.25 -6.16
N ILE A 8 3.54 1.84 -5.47
CA ILE A 8 3.32 2.74 -4.35
C ILE A 8 3.60 4.16 -4.82
N GLN A 9 2.54 4.92 -5.07
CA GLN A 9 2.65 6.35 -5.39
C GLN A 9 2.70 7.17 -4.11
N PHE A 10 3.67 8.07 -3.98
CA PHE A 10 3.83 8.87 -2.76
C PHE A 10 4.29 10.30 -3.04
N CYS A 11 3.85 11.23 -2.18
CA CYS A 11 4.31 12.60 -2.22
C CYS A 11 5.77 12.70 -1.74
N THR A 12 6.65 13.19 -2.62
CA THR A 12 8.06 13.42 -2.29
C THR A 12 8.25 14.61 -1.34
N LYS A 13 7.39 15.62 -1.42
CA LYS A 13 7.43 16.81 -0.55
C LYS A 13 7.03 16.51 0.89
N CYS A 14 6.03 15.65 1.11
CA CYS A 14 5.61 15.24 2.46
C CYS A 14 6.63 14.27 3.13
N LYS A 15 7.82 14.03 2.53
CA LYS A 15 8.89 13.13 3.04
C LYS A 15 8.43 11.70 3.36
N TRP A 16 7.46 11.19 2.60
CA TRP A 16 6.93 9.84 2.78
C TRP A 16 7.75 8.75 2.07
N ASN A 17 8.92 9.07 1.53
CA ASN A 17 9.80 8.13 0.84
C ASN A 17 10.21 6.94 1.73
N LEU A 18 10.54 7.19 3.01
CA LEU A 18 10.91 6.12 3.94
C LEU A 18 9.72 5.22 4.26
N ARG A 19 8.53 5.80 4.42
CA ARG A 19 7.30 5.06 4.67
C ARG A 19 6.93 4.19 3.45
N ALA A 20 7.02 4.74 2.24
CA ALA A 20 6.79 3.99 1.01
C ALA A 20 7.79 2.83 0.84
N ALA A 21 9.08 3.08 1.11
CA ALA A 21 10.12 2.05 1.07
C ALA A 21 9.92 0.95 2.13
N TRP A 22 9.37 1.29 3.30
CA TRP A 22 9.02 0.29 4.31
C TRP A 22 7.90 -0.63 3.85
N TYR A 23 6.81 -0.09 3.29
CA TYR A 23 5.74 -0.94 2.72
C TYR A 23 6.24 -1.82 1.59
N LEU A 24 7.12 -1.32 0.72
CA LEU A 24 7.76 -2.13 -0.31
C LEU A 24 8.48 -3.34 0.31
N GLN A 25 9.27 -3.12 1.37
CA GLN A 25 9.98 -4.20 2.06
C GLN A 25 9.00 -5.20 2.69
N GLU A 26 7.96 -4.72 3.36
CA GLU A 26 6.92 -5.58 3.96
C GLU A 26 6.23 -6.47 2.92
N LEU A 27 5.94 -5.93 1.72
CA LEU A 27 5.32 -6.67 0.63
C LEU A 27 6.28 -7.71 0.05
N LEU A 28 7.52 -7.34 -0.25
CA LEU A 28 8.52 -8.28 -0.78
C LEU A 28 8.85 -9.39 0.22
N GLN A 29 8.93 -9.09 1.52
CA GLN A 29 9.14 -10.10 2.56
C GLN A 29 7.97 -11.07 2.69
N THR A 30 6.74 -10.62 2.42
CA THR A 30 5.53 -11.44 2.58
C THR A 30 5.26 -12.30 1.35
N PHE A 31 5.40 -11.72 0.15
CA PHE A 31 4.98 -12.34 -1.11
C PHE A 31 6.15 -12.89 -1.93
N GLY A 32 7.39 -12.45 -1.67
CA GLY A 32 8.58 -12.98 -2.33
C GLY A 32 8.48 -13.01 -3.85
N ASP A 33 8.57 -14.22 -4.42
CA ASP A 33 8.52 -14.52 -5.85
C ASP A 33 7.11 -14.47 -6.46
N GLN A 34 6.06 -14.34 -5.64
CA GLN A 34 4.70 -14.16 -6.11
C GLN A 34 4.44 -12.76 -6.68
N LEU A 35 5.32 -11.80 -6.42
CA LEU A 35 5.28 -10.47 -7.02
C LEU A 35 6.31 -10.41 -8.15
N GLY A 36 5.90 -9.87 -9.29
CA GLY A 36 6.80 -9.59 -10.40
C GLY A 36 7.69 -8.39 -10.11
N GLU A 37 7.11 -7.30 -9.61
CA GLU A 37 7.85 -6.10 -9.19
C GLU A 37 7.07 -5.27 -8.17
N VAL A 38 7.79 -4.50 -7.35
CA VAL A 38 7.24 -3.44 -6.52
C VAL A 38 7.92 -2.12 -6.86
N ALA A 39 7.15 -1.16 -7.35
CA ALA A 39 7.63 0.13 -7.82
C ALA A 39 7.31 1.24 -6.82
N LEU A 40 8.27 2.15 -6.62
CA LEU A 40 8.08 3.40 -5.90
C LEU A 40 7.95 4.54 -6.91
N ALA A 41 6.79 5.17 -6.97
CA ALA A 41 6.48 6.23 -7.92
C ALA A 41 6.30 7.58 -7.21
N PRO A 42 7.09 8.61 -7.54
CA PRO A 42 6.80 9.97 -7.11
C PRO A 42 5.44 10.43 -7.64
N GLY A 43 4.60 10.94 -6.74
CA GLY A 43 3.26 11.43 -7.07
C GLY A 43 3.07 12.90 -6.70
N GLU A 44 1.84 13.36 -6.91
CA GLU A 44 1.42 14.73 -6.58
C GLU A 44 1.47 15.03 -5.07
N SER A 45 1.26 16.32 -4.76
CA SER A 45 1.18 16.82 -3.39
C SER A 45 0.14 16.07 -2.56
N GLY A 46 0.57 15.47 -1.45
CA GLY A 46 -0.31 14.76 -0.53
C GLY A 46 -0.88 13.43 -1.01
N THR A 47 -0.39 12.89 -2.13
CA THR A 47 -0.79 11.58 -2.63
C THR A 47 -0.07 10.47 -1.88
N PHE A 48 -0.82 9.47 -1.43
CA PHE A 48 -0.29 8.17 -1.07
C PHE A 48 -1.27 7.09 -1.52
N ARG A 49 -0.87 6.30 -2.52
CA ARG A 49 -1.69 5.28 -3.17
C ARG A 49 -0.92 3.99 -3.32
N VAL A 50 -1.63 2.87 -3.20
CA VAL A 50 -1.11 1.55 -3.57
C VAL A 50 -1.99 0.97 -4.67
N LEU A 51 -1.38 0.64 -5.80
CA LEU A 51 -2.03 0.13 -6.99
C LEU A 51 -1.46 -1.26 -7.31
N VAL A 52 -2.30 -2.14 -7.84
CA VAL A 52 -1.89 -3.49 -8.27
C VAL A 52 -2.36 -3.76 -9.69
N THR A 53 -1.45 -4.24 -10.53
CA THR A 53 -1.76 -4.76 -11.86
C THR A 53 -1.43 -6.25 -11.89
N VAL A 54 -2.41 -7.10 -12.21
CA VAL A 54 -2.24 -8.57 -12.12
C VAL A 54 -1.71 -9.18 -13.41
N ALA A 55 -2.01 -8.60 -14.58
CA ALA A 55 -1.52 -9.06 -15.87
C ALA A 55 -1.40 -7.91 -16.88
N GLU A 56 -0.66 -8.16 -17.96
CA GLU A 56 -0.52 -7.23 -19.07
C GLU A 56 -1.88 -6.93 -19.72
N GLY A 57 -2.15 -5.64 -19.97
CA GLY A 57 -3.42 -5.20 -20.54
C GLY A 57 -4.60 -5.13 -19.55
N GLN A 58 -4.40 -5.46 -18.27
CA GLN A 58 -5.40 -5.22 -17.23
C GLN A 58 -5.26 -3.81 -16.62
N ASN A 59 -6.39 -3.26 -16.17
CA ASN A 59 -6.40 -1.99 -15.45
C ASN A 59 -5.75 -2.12 -14.07
N GLU A 60 -5.17 -1.02 -13.61
CA GLU A 60 -4.65 -0.89 -12.25
C GLU A 60 -5.80 -0.94 -11.24
N LEU A 61 -5.66 -1.77 -10.22
CA LEU A 61 -6.61 -1.91 -9.13
C LEU A 61 -6.12 -1.10 -7.92
N GLU A 62 -6.97 -0.20 -7.41
CA GLU A 62 -6.68 0.59 -6.22
C GLU A 62 -6.81 -0.28 -4.96
N VAL A 63 -5.70 -0.50 -4.27
CA VAL A 63 -5.64 -1.24 -3.00
C VAL A 63 -5.85 -0.31 -1.81
N TRP A 64 -5.27 0.89 -1.90
CA TRP A 64 -5.34 1.89 -0.85
C TRP A 64 -5.19 3.30 -1.43
N GLU A 65 -5.96 4.24 -0.90
CA GLU A 65 -5.79 5.67 -1.15
C GLU A 65 -5.95 6.45 0.15
N ARG A 66 -4.95 7.26 0.49
CA ARG A 66 -4.88 7.96 1.79
C ARG A 66 -6.10 8.80 2.12
N LYS A 67 -6.67 9.54 1.18
CA LYS A 67 -7.84 10.40 1.43
C LYS A 67 -9.12 9.60 1.60
N LYS A 68 -9.31 8.52 0.82
CA LYS A 68 -10.49 7.63 0.87
C LYS A 68 -10.47 6.70 2.07
N ASP A 69 -9.33 6.07 2.36
CA ASP A 69 -9.18 5.09 3.43
C ASP A 69 -8.77 5.72 4.78
N GLY A 70 -8.62 7.05 4.82
CA GLY A 70 -8.48 7.79 6.08
C GLY A 70 -7.07 7.78 6.70
N GLY A 71 -6.01 7.66 5.89
CA GLY A 71 -4.62 7.72 6.36
C GLY A 71 -3.73 6.66 5.74
N PHE A 72 -2.78 6.13 6.52
CA PHE A 72 -1.85 5.09 6.07
C PHE A 72 -2.31 3.70 6.53
N PRO A 73 -2.20 2.67 5.67
CA PRO A 73 -2.65 1.34 6.03
C PRO A 73 -1.78 0.74 7.12
N ASP A 74 -2.36 -0.03 8.04
CA ASP A 74 -1.55 -0.97 8.82
C ASP A 74 -0.92 -2.02 7.88
N SER A 75 0.26 -2.53 8.26
CA SER A 75 0.97 -3.56 7.47
C SER A 75 0.10 -4.79 7.22
N LYS A 76 -0.70 -5.22 8.21
CA LYS A 76 -1.58 -6.39 8.06
C LYS A 76 -2.71 -6.11 7.07
N GLU A 77 -3.31 -4.92 7.16
CA GLU A 77 -4.39 -4.51 6.27
C GLU A 77 -3.90 -4.46 4.83
N LEU A 78 -2.75 -3.82 4.59
CA LEU A 78 -2.16 -3.73 3.27
C LEU A 78 -1.88 -5.13 2.68
N LYS A 79 -1.22 -6.00 3.44
CA LYS A 79 -0.94 -7.38 3.00
C LYS A 79 -2.22 -8.15 2.69
N ARG A 80 -3.26 -8.02 3.52
CA ARG A 80 -4.54 -8.71 3.30
C ARG A 80 -5.19 -8.24 1.99
N ARG A 81 -5.25 -6.92 1.76
CA ARG A 81 -5.85 -6.37 0.53
C ARG A 81 -5.05 -6.76 -0.73
N VAL A 82 -3.72 -6.71 -0.69
CA VAL A 82 -2.88 -7.17 -1.80
C VAL A 82 -3.09 -8.67 -2.07
N ARG A 83 -3.09 -9.51 -1.03
CA ARG A 83 -3.34 -10.96 -1.17
C ARG A 83 -4.67 -11.26 -1.82
N ASN A 84 -5.74 -10.58 -1.40
CA ASN A 84 -7.07 -10.77 -1.97
C ASN A 84 -7.12 -10.53 -3.49
N ILE A 85 -6.18 -9.75 -4.03
CA ILE A 85 -6.09 -9.45 -5.46
C ILE A 85 -5.17 -10.45 -6.18
N ILE A 86 -3.98 -10.72 -5.64
CA ILE A 86 -2.96 -11.53 -6.35
C ILE A 86 -3.12 -13.04 -6.14
N SER A 87 -3.66 -13.46 -4.99
CA SER A 87 -3.71 -14.87 -4.58
C SER A 87 -4.78 -15.06 -3.49
N PRO A 88 -6.08 -15.02 -3.85
CA PRO A 88 -7.19 -14.99 -2.89
C PRO A 88 -7.22 -16.21 -1.96
N ASP A 89 -6.78 -17.38 -2.45
CA ASP A 89 -6.82 -18.66 -1.72
C ASP A 89 -5.63 -18.86 -0.75
N GLN A 90 -4.66 -17.94 -0.74
CA GLN A 90 -3.48 -18.06 0.10
C GLN A 90 -3.76 -17.61 1.55
N ASN A 91 -3.35 -18.45 2.49
CA ASN A 91 -3.40 -18.13 3.92
C ASN A 91 -2.13 -17.40 4.35
N LEU A 92 -2.27 -16.21 4.96
CA LEU A 92 -1.15 -15.39 5.46
C LEU A 92 -0.83 -15.64 6.94
N GLY A 93 -1.39 -16.70 7.54
CA GLY A 93 -1.11 -17.11 8.91
C GLY A 93 -1.48 -16.04 9.94
N HIS A 94 -0.47 -15.48 10.62
CA HIS A 94 -0.66 -14.47 11.67
C HIS A 94 -1.29 -13.15 11.19
N VAL A 95 -1.25 -12.88 9.88
CA VAL A 95 -1.90 -11.68 9.30
C VAL A 95 -3.42 -11.85 9.25
N ASP A 96 -3.93 -13.07 9.02
CA ASP A 96 -5.37 -13.35 8.97
C ASP A 96 -5.99 -13.59 10.36
N ARG A 97 -5.19 -13.69 11.42
CA ARG A 97 -5.68 -13.89 12.79
C ARG A 97 -6.18 -12.55 13.36
N HIS A 98 -7.49 -12.41 13.54
CA HIS A 98 -8.16 -11.25 14.13
C HIS A 98 -7.56 -10.87 15.50
N GLY A 99 -6.68 -9.87 15.49
CA GLY A 99 -6.37 -9.05 16.65
C GLY A 99 -7.01 -7.69 16.41
N GLN A 100 -7.92 -7.28 17.31
CA GLN A 100 -8.55 -5.96 17.33
C GLN A 100 -7.49 -4.85 17.30
N GLY A 101 -7.28 -4.29 16.12
CA GLY A 101 -6.65 -3.01 15.91
C GLY A 101 -7.25 -2.50 14.62
N ASP A 102 -8.07 -1.45 14.70
CA ASP A 102 -8.55 -0.72 13.53
C ASP A 102 -7.32 -0.44 12.67
N GLY A 103 -7.22 -1.10 11.49
CA GLY A 103 -6.02 -1.24 10.66
C GLY A 103 -5.51 0.06 10.01
N LEU A 104 -5.59 1.15 10.76
CA LEU A 104 -5.14 2.47 10.45
C LEU A 104 -4.02 2.81 11.43
N LEU A 105 -2.82 3.09 10.91
CA LEU A 105 -1.78 3.71 11.72
C LEU A 105 -2.21 5.14 12.01
N VAL A 106 -2.88 5.35 13.14
CA VAL A 106 -3.22 6.68 13.65
C VAL A 106 -1.92 7.37 14.06
N THR A 107 -1.29 8.03 13.11
CA THR A 107 -0.44 9.18 13.43
C THR A 107 -1.37 10.36 13.74
N GLU A 108 -1.04 11.23 14.70
CA GLU A 108 -1.81 12.43 15.12
C GLU A 108 -2.05 13.49 14.02
N SER A 109 -2.07 13.10 12.75
CA SER A 109 -2.43 13.91 11.60
C SER A 109 -3.94 13.85 11.39
N GLN A 110 -4.62 14.94 11.71
CA GLN A 110 -6.05 15.18 11.51
C GLN A 110 -6.52 14.73 10.11
N PRO A 111 -7.79 14.30 9.95
CA PRO A 111 -8.39 14.01 8.64
C PRO A 111 -8.67 15.32 7.91
N THR A 112 -7.62 16.04 7.50
CA THR A 112 -7.74 17.15 6.57
C THR A 112 -7.48 16.63 5.17
N SER A 113 -8.36 16.97 4.23
CA SER A 113 -8.20 16.71 2.78
C SER A 113 -6.90 17.28 2.19
N GLU A 114 -6.21 18.14 2.97
CA GLU A 114 -4.95 18.82 2.67
C GLU A 114 -3.76 18.12 3.37
N CYS A 115 -2.66 17.82 2.65
CA CYS A 115 -1.42 17.30 3.28
C CYS A 115 -0.74 18.46 4.04
N GLN A 116 -0.91 18.52 5.36
CA GLN A 116 -0.26 19.52 6.22
C GLN A 116 1.28 19.40 6.24
N GLU A 117 1.81 18.25 5.83
CA GLU A 117 3.25 17.94 5.80
C GLU A 117 3.96 18.39 4.51
N CYS A 118 3.24 19.00 3.56
CA CYS A 118 3.77 19.38 2.25
C CYS A 118 4.50 20.75 2.20
N LYS A 119 4.87 21.29 3.36
CA LYS A 119 5.50 22.61 3.51
C LYS A 119 6.98 22.61 3.17
#